data_AF-A0A6B1BLX3-F1
#
_entry.id   AF-A0A6B1BLX3-F1
#
_cell.length_a   1.000
_cell.length_b   1.000
_cell.length_c   1.000
_cell.angle_alpha   90.00
_cell.angle_beta   90.00
_cell.angle_gamma   90.00
#
_symmetry.space_group_name_H-M   'P 1'
#
loop_
_entity.id
_entity.type
_entity.pdbx_description
1 polymer ?
#
loop_
_entity_poly.entity_id
_entity_poly.type
_entity_poly.pdbx_seq_one_letter_code
_entity_poly.pdbx_strand_id
1 'polypeptide(L)'
;MRRIVPMLGIDSGSKKVQRATSRSRFIPQFRREVCEVINRVRAAYGPVPMKTVADYPEVKAAEATIEQAARLVCSGLENVKVWRGALVVYELTWMSALKKVRPSDKSAA
;
A
#
# COMPACT_ATOMS: atom_id res chain seq x y z
N MET A 1 -56.35 -7.73 -38.32
CA MET A 1 -56.49 -6.45 -39.06
C MET A 1 -56.07 -5.30 -38.15
N ARG A 2 -55.37 -4.30 -38.74
CA ARG A 2 -54.98 -2.96 -38.24
C ARG A 2 -53.73 -2.83 -37.35
N ARG A 3 -52.62 -2.43 -38.02
CA ARG A 3 -51.48 -1.63 -37.54
C ARG A 3 -51.96 -0.30 -36.95
N ILE A 4 -51.20 0.31 -36.02
CA ILE A 4 -50.53 1.63 -36.14
C ILE A 4 -49.36 1.70 -35.13
N VAL A 5 -48.20 2.20 -35.60
CA VAL A 5 -46.99 2.59 -34.85
C VAL A 5 -46.99 4.13 -34.71
N PRO A 6 -46.46 4.70 -33.62
CA PRO A 6 -45.33 5.64 -33.74
C PRO A 6 -44.28 5.39 -32.62
N MET A 7 -42.99 5.22 -32.92
CA MET A 7 -41.98 6.27 -33.13
C MET A 7 -41.98 7.37 -32.05
N LEU A 8 -41.19 7.16 -30.99
CA LEU A 8 -40.51 8.24 -30.26
C LEU A 8 -39.13 7.72 -29.84
N GLY A 9 -38.10 8.21 -30.53
CA GLY A 9 -36.73 8.04 -30.10
C GLY A 9 -36.43 8.93 -28.90
N ILE A 10 -35.65 8.39 -27.97
CA ILE A 10 -34.73 9.18 -27.15
C ILE A 10 -33.41 8.40 -27.15
N ASP A 11 -32.54 8.79 -28.07
CA ASP A 11 -31.11 8.61 -27.94
C ASP A 11 -30.60 9.50 -26.79
N SER A 12 -29.37 9.24 -26.35
CA SER A 12 -28.56 10.08 -25.48
C SER A 12 -28.70 9.88 -23.97
N GLY A 13 -27.61 9.41 -23.35
CA GLY A 13 -27.43 9.59 -21.91
C GLY A 13 -26.50 8.63 -21.20
N SER A 14 -25.29 8.42 -21.72
CA SER A 14 -24.09 8.00 -20.99
C SER A 14 -24.19 8.03 -19.45
N LYS A 15 -24.21 6.86 -18.81
CA LYS A 15 -23.66 6.66 -17.46
C LYS A 15 -22.51 5.65 -17.47
N LYS A 16 -21.62 5.79 -18.45
CA LYS A 16 -20.21 5.47 -18.23
C LYS A 16 -19.54 6.76 -17.74
N VAL A 17 -18.53 6.60 -16.89
CA VAL A 17 -17.61 7.66 -16.41
C VAL A 17 -18.05 8.42 -15.15
N GLN A 18 -18.14 7.73 -14.00
CA GLN A 18 -17.80 8.33 -12.70
C GLN A 18 -17.00 7.36 -11.79
N ARG A 19 -16.10 6.55 -12.38
CA ARG A 19 -15.20 5.64 -11.62
C ARG A 19 -13.71 5.89 -11.83
N ALA A 20 -13.36 7.02 -12.45
CA ALA A 20 -12.00 7.35 -12.86
C ALA A 20 -11.38 8.54 -12.08
N THR A 21 -12.16 9.36 -11.39
CA THR A 21 -11.64 10.56 -10.69
C THR A 21 -11.09 10.27 -9.30
N SER A 22 -11.61 9.26 -8.60
CA SER A 22 -11.14 8.89 -7.27
C SER A 22 -9.75 8.24 -7.33
N ARG A 23 -9.55 7.27 -8.24
CA ARG A 23 -8.28 6.51 -8.37
C ARG A 23 -7.06 7.39 -8.63
N SER A 24 -7.23 8.52 -9.33
CA SER A 24 -6.13 9.44 -9.70
C SER A 24 -5.43 10.07 -8.48
N ARG A 25 -6.18 10.49 -7.45
CA ARG A 25 -5.59 11.11 -6.23
C ARG A 25 -5.05 10.10 -5.22
N PHE A 26 -5.56 8.86 -5.24
CA PHE A 26 -5.16 7.83 -4.29
C PHE A 26 -3.75 7.28 -4.55
N ILE A 27 -3.36 7.11 -5.82
CA ILE A 27 -2.04 6.53 -6.17
C ILE A 27 -0.87 7.41 -5.68
N PRO A 28 -0.87 8.74 -5.90
CA PRO A 28 0.17 9.62 -5.33
C PRO A 28 0.23 9.57 -3.80
N GLN A 29 -0.93 9.50 -3.14
CA GLN A 29 -0.99 9.42 -1.68
C GLN A 29 -0.36 8.13 -1.16
N PHE A 30 -0.70 6.97 -1.73
CA PHE A 30 -0.13 5.69 -1.29
C PHE A 30 1.37 5.64 -1.52
N ARG A 31 1.85 6.13 -2.67
CA ARG A 31 3.29 6.24 -2.93
C ARG A 31 3.98 7.08 -1.87
N ARG A 32 3.40 8.22 -1.52
CA ARG A 32 3.92 9.10 -0.46
C ARG A 32 3.97 8.38 0.89
N GLU A 33 2.91 7.69 1.28
CA GLU A 33 2.84 6.93 2.55
C GLU A 33 3.94 5.84 2.61
N VAL A 34 4.18 5.10 1.52
CA VAL A 34 5.30 4.13 1.44
C VAL A 34 6.63 4.81 1.64
N CYS A 35 6.89 5.88 0.87
CA CYS A 35 8.17 6.58 0.93
C CYS A 35 8.45 7.12 2.33
N GLU A 36 7.45 7.66 3.02
CA GLU A 36 7.57 8.14 4.40
C GLU A 36 7.96 7.01 5.36
N VAL A 37 7.32 5.84 5.26
CA VAL A 37 7.66 4.66 6.09
C VAL A 37 9.08 4.16 5.80
N ILE A 38 9.43 3.97 4.52
CA ILE A 38 10.77 3.51 4.13
C ILE A 38 11.85 4.47 4.62
N ASN A 39 11.60 5.78 4.53
CA ASN A 39 12.55 6.79 5.00
C ASN A 39 12.71 6.74 6.53
N ARG A 40 11.64 6.53 7.30
CA ARG A 40 11.75 6.33 8.76
C ARG A 40 12.53 5.07 9.12
N VAL A 41 12.26 3.96 8.44
CA VAL A 41 13.00 2.70 8.62
C VAL A 41 14.49 2.93 8.31
N ARG A 42 14.83 3.49 7.15
CA ARG A 42 16.22 3.78 6.78
C ARG A 42 16.92 4.69 7.78
N ALA A 43 16.25 5.76 8.22
CA ALA A 43 16.79 6.68 9.22
C ALA A 43 17.08 5.97 10.55
N ALA A 44 16.22 5.05 10.98
CA ALA A 44 16.44 4.27 12.20
C ALA A 44 17.65 3.33 12.10
N TYR A 45 17.88 2.73 10.93
CA TYR A 45 19.07 1.90 10.69
C TYR A 45 20.36 2.73 10.76
N GLY A 46 20.35 3.97 10.27
CA GLY A 46 21.51 4.85 10.29
C GLY A 46 22.72 4.19 9.60
N PRO A 47 23.84 3.94 10.31
CA PRO A 47 25.00 3.28 9.72
C PRO A 47 24.86 1.75 9.60
N VAL A 48 23.85 1.13 10.23
CA VAL A 48 23.66 -0.31 10.19
C VAL A 48 23.18 -0.71 8.79
N PRO A 49 23.89 -1.59 8.06
CA PRO A 49 23.47 -1.99 6.73
C PRO A 49 22.17 -2.78 6.78
N MET A 50 21.10 -2.32 6.11
CA MET A 50 19.81 -3.03 6.08
C MET A 50 19.90 -4.46 5.51
N LYS A 51 20.91 -4.74 4.67
CA LYS A 51 21.15 -6.08 4.11
C LYS A 51 21.37 -7.16 5.18
N THR A 52 21.77 -6.78 6.40
CA THR A 52 22.00 -7.74 7.50
C THR A 52 20.72 -8.40 7.98
N VAL A 53 19.57 -7.76 7.76
CA VAL A 53 18.26 -8.26 8.20
C VAL A 53 17.30 -8.53 7.03
N ALA A 54 17.62 -8.09 5.82
CA ALA A 54 16.73 -8.20 4.66
C ALA A 54 16.35 -9.66 4.34
N ASP A 55 17.23 -10.61 4.69
CA ASP A 55 16.98 -12.04 4.50
C ASP A 55 16.16 -12.71 5.61
N TYR A 56 15.82 -11.98 6.67
CA TYR A 56 15.02 -12.54 7.75
C TYR A 56 13.61 -12.91 7.24
N PRO A 57 13.10 -14.11 7.56
CA PRO A 57 11.80 -14.56 7.05
C PRO A 57 10.66 -13.58 7.34
N GLU A 58 10.65 -12.97 8.53
CA GLU A 58 9.66 -11.97 8.91
C GLU A 58 9.73 -10.70 8.04
N VAL A 59 10.94 -10.27 7.67
CA VAL A 59 11.16 -9.09 6.82
C VAL A 59 10.64 -9.37 5.40
N LYS A 60 10.98 -10.53 4.83
CA LYS A 60 10.45 -10.98 3.53
C LYS A 60 8.92 -11.08 3.52
N ALA A 61 8.34 -11.64 4.59
CA ALA A 61 6.89 -11.73 4.72
C ALA A 61 6.21 -10.35 4.79
N ALA A 62 6.82 -9.40 5.53
CA ALA A 62 6.30 -8.04 5.61
C ALA A 62 6.41 -7.28 4.29
N GLU A 63 7.51 -7.46 3.53
CA GLU A 63 7.67 -6.91 2.18
C GLU A 63 6.60 -7.45 1.22
N ALA A 64 6.39 -8.77 1.19
CA ALA A 64 5.36 -9.40 0.38
C ALA A 64 3.95 -8.89 0.76
N THR A 65 3.70 -8.66 2.05
CA THR A 65 2.41 -8.13 2.54
C THR A 65 2.14 -6.72 2.03
N ILE A 66 3.13 -5.82 2.06
CA ILE A 66 2.98 -4.48 1.47
C ILE A 66 2.73 -4.58 -0.03
N GLU A 67 3.48 -5.43 -0.75
CA GLU A 67 3.33 -5.56 -2.19
C GLU A 67 1.92 -6.05 -2.56
N GLN A 68 1.42 -7.07 -1.86
CA GLN A 68 0.08 -7.59 -2.04
C GLN A 68 -0.98 -6.52 -1.71
N ALA A 69 -0.85 -5.83 -0.58
CA ALA A 69 -1.77 -4.76 -0.19
C ALA A 69 -1.79 -3.61 -1.22
N ALA A 70 -0.64 -3.23 -1.75
CA ALA A 70 -0.53 -2.21 -2.80
C ALA A 70 -1.29 -2.63 -4.07
N ARG A 71 -1.13 -3.89 -4.50
CA ARG A 71 -1.84 -4.44 -5.67
C ARG A 71 -3.35 -4.43 -5.45
N LEU A 72 -3.82 -4.87 -4.28
CA LEU A 72 -5.24 -4.95 -3.96
C LEU A 72 -5.90 -3.57 -3.82
N VAL A 73 -5.19 -2.59 -3.27
CA VAL A 73 -5.70 -1.22 -3.20
C VAL A 73 -5.72 -0.55 -4.57
N CYS A 74 -4.71 -0.79 -5.42
CA CYS A 74 -4.70 -0.27 -6.79
C CYS A 74 -5.81 -0.87 -7.66
N SER A 75 -6.18 -2.13 -7.43
CA SER A 75 -7.31 -2.78 -8.10
C SER A 75 -8.68 -2.40 -7.50
N GLY A 76 -8.69 -1.73 -6.35
CA GLY A 76 -9.90 -1.35 -5.62
C GLY A 76 -10.59 -2.53 -4.93
N LEU A 77 -9.88 -3.64 -4.73
CA LEU A 77 -10.36 -4.84 -4.03
C LEU A 77 -10.17 -4.74 -2.52
N GLU A 78 -9.25 -3.90 -2.05
CA GLU A 78 -9.00 -3.66 -0.64
C GLU A 78 -9.23 -2.21 -0.24
N ASN A 79 -9.47 -2.00 1.06
CA ASN A 79 -9.66 -0.67 1.60
C ASN A 79 -8.33 -0.05 2.11
N VAL A 80 -8.36 1.26 2.31
CA VAL A 80 -7.21 2.04 2.81
C VAL A 80 -6.76 1.61 4.21
N LYS A 81 -7.65 1.04 5.03
CA LYS A 81 -7.30 0.57 6.38
C LYS A 81 -6.38 -0.65 6.32
N VAL A 82 -6.64 -1.61 5.43
CA VAL A 82 -5.79 -2.79 5.24
C VAL A 82 -4.40 -2.37 4.76
N TRP A 83 -4.33 -1.44 3.81
CA TRP A 83 -3.08 -0.82 3.37
C TRP A 83 -2.29 -0.18 4.52
N ARG A 84 -2.93 0.66 5.33
CA ARG A 84 -2.28 1.30 6.48
C ARG A 84 -1.84 0.29 7.53
N GLY A 85 -2.62 -0.78 7.75
CA GLY A 85 -2.23 -1.89 8.59
C GLY A 85 -0.97 -2.58 8.10
N ALA A 86 -0.87 -2.87 6.80
CA ALA A 86 0.32 -3.45 6.19
C ALA A 86 1.57 -2.56 6.35
N LEU A 87 1.41 -1.23 6.20
CA LEU A 87 2.51 -0.28 6.44
C LEU A 87 3.01 -0.31 7.89
N VAL A 88 2.10 -0.38 8.87
CA VAL A 88 2.46 -0.48 10.29
C VAL A 88 3.20 -1.79 10.58
N VAL A 89 2.70 -2.92 10.05
CA VAL A 89 3.35 -4.22 10.21
C VAL A 89 4.77 -4.21 9.62
N TYR A 90 4.94 -3.63 8.43
CA TYR A 90 6.26 -3.48 7.82
C TYR A 90 7.21 -2.67 8.69
N GLU A 91 6.79 -1.48 9.15
CA GLU A 91 7.63 -0.63 10.00
C GLU A 91 8.03 -1.36 11.28
N LEU A 92 7.08 -1.98 11.97
CA LEU A 92 7.34 -2.73 13.21
C LEU A 92 8.28 -3.91 13.00
N THR A 93 8.12 -4.65 11.90
CA THR A 93 9.00 -5.80 11.58
C THR A 93 10.44 -5.34 11.35
N TRP A 94 10.64 -4.28 10.56
CA TRP A 94 11.97 -3.73 10.32
C TRP A 94 12.62 -3.17 11.58
N MET A 95 11.86 -2.49 12.44
CA MET A 95 12.35 -1.98 13.73
C MET A 95 12.67 -3.12 14.71
N SER A 96 11.90 -4.21 14.67
CA SER A 96 12.16 -5.40 15.50
C SER A 96 13.40 -6.14 15.03
N ALA A 97 13.61 -6.26 13.73
CA ALA A 97 14.83 -6.82 13.16
C ALA A 97 16.06 -5.96 13.49
N LEU A 98 15.92 -4.62 13.47
CA LEU A 98 16.98 -3.70 13.88
C LEU A 98 17.42 -3.94 15.33
N LYS A 99 16.47 -4.17 16.25
CA LYS A 99 16.76 -4.48 17.66
C LYS A 99 17.56 -5.78 17.84
N LYS A 100 17.48 -6.73 16.90
CA LYS A 100 18.25 -7.98 16.95
C LYS A 100 19.70 -7.79 16.54
N VAL A 101 19.97 -6.85 15.63
CA VAL A 101 21.32 -6.60 15.07
C VAL A 101 22.04 -5.42 15.70
N ARG A 102 21.32 -4.47 16.30
CA ARG A 102 21.98 -3.49 17.17
C ARG A 102 22.46 -4.24 18.40
N PRO A 103 23.78 -4.24 18.70
CA PRO A 103 24.22 -4.68 20.00
C PRO A 103 23.45 -3.85 21.01
N SER A 104 22.69 -4.54 21.87
CA SER A 104 22.17 -3.91 23.07
C SER A 104 23.41 -3.36 23.77
N ASP A 105 23.53 -2.04 23.93
CA ASP A 105 24.55 -1.39 24.76
C ASP A 105 24.33 -1.78 26.23
N LYS A 106 24.47 -3.07 26.52
CA LYS A 106 24.47 -3.71 27.83
C LYS A 106 25.91 -4.05 28.24
N SER A 107 26.84 -3.16 27.91
CA SER A 107 28.20 -3.15 28.47
C SER A 107 28.66 -1.70 28.62
N ALA A 108 27.96 -0.98 29.50
CA ALA A 108 28.43 0.26 30.10
C ALA A 108 27.69 0.47 31.43
N ALA A 109 27.90 -0.43 32.40
CA ALA A 109 27.74 -0.20 33.83
C ALA A 109 28.41 -1.35 34.59
#